data_AF-A0A4S3KLD3-F1
#
_entry.id   AF-A0A4S3KLD3-F1
#
_cell.length_a   1.000
_cell.length_b   1.000
_cell.length_c   1.000
_cell.angle_alpha   90.00
_cell.angle_beta   90.00
_cell.angle_gamma   90.00
#
_symmetry.space_group_name_H-M   'P 1'
#
loop_
_entity.id
_entity.type
_entity.pdbx_description
1 polymer ?
#
loop_
_entity_poly.entity_id
_entity_poly.type
_entity_poly.pdbx_seq_one_letter_code
_entity_poly.pdbx_strand_id
1 'polypeptide(L)' 'MTETVKTLSERARALPPAERLALVDDILGSLDETSHEIDRLWATEAEDRLAAWRRGEIRAIPLAEVLRKYGRA' A
#
# COMPACT_ATOMS: atom_id res chain seq x y z
N MET A 1 -3.90 -16.88 -16.44
CA MET A 1 -2.54 -17.07 -15.90
C MET A 1 -1.61 -17.36 -17.05
N THR A 2 -0.51 -16.61 -17.20
CA THR A 2 0.49 -16.89 -18.25
C THR A 2 1.19 -18.21 -17.96
N GLU A 3 1.79 -18.81 -19.00
CA GLU A 3 2.52 -20.07 -18.85
C GLU A 3 3.67 -19.95 -17.86
N THR A 4 4.36 -18.82 -17.89
CA THR A 4 5.42 -18.49 -16.92
C THR A 4 4.90 -18.52 -15.48
N VAL A 5 3.75 -17.91 -15.20
CA VAL A 5 3.18 -17.87 -13.84
C VAL A 5 2.77 -19.26 -13.37
N LYS A 6 2.25 -20.12 -14.27
CA LYS A 6 1.92 -21.51 -13.94
C LYS A 6 3.16 -22.29 -13.53
N THR A 7 4.19 -22.28 -14.37
CA THR A 7 5.45 -23.00 -14.12
C THR A 7 6.13 -22.55 -12.84
N LEU A 8 6.17 -21.23 -12.57
CA LEU A 8 6.73 -20.70 -11.33
C LEU A 8 5.91 -21.11 -10.10
N SER A 9 4.57 -21.12 -10.21
CA SER A 9 3.68 -21.55 -9.12
C SER A 9 3.87 -23.02 -8.78
N GLU A 10 4.02 -23.88 -9.78
CA GLU A 10 4.26 -25.31 -9.59
C GLU A 10 5.61 -25.56 -8.92
N ARG A 11 6.67 -24.86 -9.36
CA ARG A 11 7.99 -24.91 -8.74
C ARG A 11 7.97 -24.42 -7.30
N ALA A 12 7.31 -23.30 -7.02
CA ALA A 12 7.18 -22.76 -5.66
C ALA A 12 6.43 -23.72 -4.72
N ARG A 13 5.41 -24.43 -5.23
CA ARG A 13 4.67 -25.45 -4.44
C ARG A 13 5.51 -26.68 -4.12
N ALA A 14 6.49 -27.02 -4.96
CA ALA A 14 7.41 -28.14 -4.74
C ALA A 14 8.48 -27.87 -3.68
N LEU A 15 8.68 -26.61 -3.27
CA LEU A 15 9.62 -26.26 -2.21
C LEU A 15 9.19 -26.79 -0.83
N PRO A 16 10.16 -27.05 0.08
CA PRO A 16 9.88 -27.28 1.49
C PRO A 16 9.05 -26.13 2.10
N PRO A 17 8.22 -26.39 3.13
CA PRO A 17 7.34 -25.37 3.70
C PRO A 17 8.04 -24.06 4.12
N ALA A 18 9.24 -24.15 4.70
CA ALA A 18 10.01 -22.98 5.13
C ALA A 18 10.50 -22.13 3.94
N GLU A 19 11.02 -22.77 2.91
CA GLU A 19 11.49 -22.08 1.70
C GLU A 19 10.32 -21.47 0.91
N ARG A 20 9.17 -22.16 0.88
CA ARG A 20 7.96 -21.62 0.27
C ARG A 20 7.48 -20.35 1.00
N LEU A 21 7.56 -20.32 2.33
CA LEU A 21 7.21 -19.14 3.10
C LEU A 21 8.18 -17.98 2.82
N ALA A 22 9.49 -18.26 2.84
CA ALA A 22 10.51 -17.25 2.51
C ALA A 22 10.32 -16.64 1.12
N LEU A 23 9.95 -17.46 0.12
CA LEU A 23 9.64 -16.98 -1.24
C LEU A 23 8.38 -16.12 -1.29
N VAL A 24 7.36 -16.45 -0.51
CA VAL A 24 6.14 -15.61 -0.41
C VAL A 24 6.48 -14.25 0.18
N ASP A 25 7.26 -14.22 1.26
CA ASP A 25 7.66 -12.98 1.92
C ASP A 25 8.51 -12.08 1.00
N ASP A 26 9.45 -12.66 0.25
CA ASP A 26 10.27 -11.94 -0.73
C ASP A 26 9.44 -11.32 -1.86
N ILE A 27 8.51 -12.09 -2.44
CA ILE A 27 7.61 -11.61 -3.49
C ILE A 27 6.70 -10.51 -2.94
N LEU A 28 6.12 -10.68 -1.75
CA LEU A 28 5.29 -9.64 -1.13
C LEU A 28 6.11 -8.37 -0.86
N GLY A 29 7.34 -8.51 -0.37
CA GLY A 29 8.27 -7.39 -0.19
C GLY A 29 8.55 -6.62 -1.49
N SER A 30 8.68 -7.32 -2.62
CA SER A 30 8.87 -6.69 -3.93
C SER A 30 7.64 -5.93 -4.44
N LEU A 31 6.44 -6.29 -3.97
CA LEU A 31 5.19 -5.59 -4.31
C LEU A 31 4.97 -4.36 -3.42
N ASP A 32 5.52 -4.37 -2.21
CA ASP A 32 5.51 -3.27 -1.26
C ASP A 32 6.70 -2.31 -1.45
N GLU A 33 7.34 -2.30 -2.63
CA GLU A 33 8.41 -1.34 -2.94
C GLU A 33 7.88 0.09 -2.81
N THR A 34 8.31 0.75 -1.73
CA THR A 34 8.04 2.17 -1.49
C THR A 34 8.81 2.98 -2.54
N SER A 35 8.07 3.55 -3.49
CA SER A 35 8.66 4.51 -4.42
C SER A 35 8.92 5.82 -3.68
N HIS A 36 10.20 6.13 -3.45
CA HIS A 36 10.61 7.41 -2.88
C HIS A 36 10.08 8.61 -3.67
N GLU A 37 9.83 8.45 -4.96
CA GLU A 37 9.17 9.47 -5.77
C GLU A 37 7.70 9.65 -5.38
N ILE A 38 6.98 8.56 -5.16
CA ILE A 38 5.59 8.59 -4.67
C ILE A 38 5.55 9.24 -3.27
N ASP A 39 6.44 8.86 -2.35
CA ASP A 39 6.51 9.48 -1.03
C ASP A 39 6.72 10.99 -1.11
N ARG A 40 7.61 11.44 -2.00
CA ARG A 40 7.85 12.87 -2.25
C ARG A 40 6.62 13.57 -2.81
N LEU A 41 5.92 12.95 -3.77
CA LEU A 41 4.68 13.51 -4.34
C LEU A 41 3.57 13.58 -3.30
N TRP A 42 3.43 12.58 -2.43
CA TRP A 42 2.48 12.59 -1.32
C TRP A 42 2.78 13.68 -0.29
N ALA A 43 4.07 13.92 0.03
CA ALA A 43 4.47 14.99 0.93
C ALA A 43 4.08 16.36 0.36
N THR A 44 4.39 16.62 -0.91
CA THR A 44 3.99 17.86 -1.60
C THR A 44 2.47 18.04 -1.60
N GLU A 45 1.72 17.01 -2.00
CA GLU A 45 0.25 17.08 -2.02
C GLU A 45 -0.34 17.36 -0.62
N ALA A 46 0.21 16.74 0.43
CA ALA A 46 -0.24 16.95 1.80
C ALA A 46 0.01 18.39 2.26
N GLU A 47 1.18 18.94 1.97
CA GLU A 47 1.53 20.34 2.27
C GLU A 47 0.64 21.33 1.51
N ASP A 48 0.42 21.09 0.22
CA ASP A 48 -0.42 21.93 -0.64
C ASP A 48 -1.88 21.95 -0.17
N ARG A 49 -2.44 20.77 0.17
CA ARG A 49 -3.80 20.68 0.74
C ARG A 49 -3.91 21.41 2.08
N LEU A 50 -2.92 21.27 2.95
CA LEU A 50 -2.92 21.97 4.24
C LEU A 50 -2.87 23.49 4.03
N ALA A 51 -2.06 23.97 3.08
CA ALA A 51 -1.98 25.38 2.74
C ALA A 51 -3.30 25.91 2.16
N ALA A 52 -3.92 25.18 1.21
CA ALA A 52 -5.23 25.54 0.64
C ALA A 52 -6.33 25.59 1.71
N TRP A 53 -6.33 24.65 2.65
CA TRP A 53 -7.27 24.65 3.78
C TRP A 53 -7.07 25.88 4.67
N ARG A 54 -5.82 26.22 5.01
CA ARG A 54 -5.49 27.43 5.79
C ARG A 54 -5.92 28.73 5.08
N ARG A 55 -5.90 28.76 3.74
CA ARG A 55 -6.40 29.87 2.92
C ARG A 55 -7.93 29.86 2.75
N GLY A 56 -8.62 28.82 3.20
CA GLY A 56 -10.08 28.68 3.06
C GLY A 56 -10.54 28.21 1.68
N GLU A 57 -9.64 27.74 0.83
CA GLU A 57 -9.93 27.29 -0.54
C GLU A 57 -10.57 25.89 -0.56
N ILE A 58 -10.29 25.07 0.45
CA ILE A 58 -10.88 23.74 0.61
C ILE A 58 -11.50 23.57 1.99
N ARG A 59 -12.55 22.74 2.07
CA ARG A 59 -13.24 22.42 3.33
C ARG A 59 -12.68 21.14 3.93
N ALA A 60 -12.57 21.12 5.26
CA ALA A 60 -12.28 19.91 6.02
C ALA A 60 -13.57 19.28 6.54
N ILE A 61 -13.54 17.98 6.79
CA ILE A 61 -14.58 17.25 7.54
C ILE A 61 -14.08 16.96 8.96
N PRO A 62 -14.98 16.93 9.97
CA PRO A 62 -14.58 16.60 11.33
C PRO A 62 -13.97 15.20 11.44
N LEU A 63 -12.95 15.04 12.28
CA LEU A 63 -12.30 13.74 12.52
C LEU A 63 -13.30 12.65 12.94
N ALA A 64 -14.30 13.00 13.76
CA ALA A 64 -15.35 12.08 14.19
C ALA A 64 -16.12 11.48 12.99
N GLU A 65 -16.33 12.24 11.92
CA GLU A 65 -17.01 11.76 10.72
C GLU A 65 -16.15 10.76 9.95
N VAL A 66 -14.84 11.01 9.85
CA VAL A 66 -13.86 10.11 9.23
C VAL A 66 -13.81 8.76 9.96
N LEU A 67 -13.78 8.82 11.30
CA LEU A 67 -13.64 7.64 12.15
C LEU A 67 -14.94 6.85 12.33
N ARG A 68 -16.10 7.41 11.98
CA ARG A 68 -17.42 6.77 12.14
C ARG A 68 -17.50 5.37 11.54
N LYS A 69 -16.80 5.09 10.43
CA LYS A 69 -16.79 3.74 9.80
C LYS A 69 -15.96 2.70 10.57
N TYR A 70 -15.10 3.13 11.49
CA TYR A 70 -14.21 2.27 12.28
C TYR A 70 -14.66 2.12 13.73
N GLY A 71 -15.66 2.90 14.18
CA GLY A 71 -16.17 2.90 15.55
C GLY A 71 -17.05 1.70 15.94
N ARG A 72 -16.84 0.53 15.33
CA ARG A 72 -17.45 -0.74 15.76
C ARG A 72 -16.36 -1.70 16.21
N ALA A 73 -16.02 -1.61 17.50
CA ALA A 73 -15.56 -2.71 18.33
C ALA A 73 -16.48 -2.75 19.56
#